data_AF-A0A6A5JX68-F1
#
_entry.id   AF-A0A6A5JX68-F1
#
_cell.length_a   1.000
_cell.length_b   1.000
_cell.length_c   1.000
_cell.angle_alpha   90.00
_cell.angle_beta   90.00
_cell.angle_gamma   90.00
#
_symmetry.space_group_name_H-M   'P 1'
#
loop_
_entity.id
_entity.type
_entity.pdbx_description
1 polymer ?
#
loop_
_entity_poly.entity_id
_entity_poly.type
_entity_poly.pdbx_seq_one_letter_code
_entity_poly.pdbx_strand_id
1 'polypeptide(L)'
;MLEHPRNIPADTRHRQPSPPSNQLHVCWANVGRSSPWHITILETAFQKGIEVVCVQEPFTCANSRTSTHPGFTHLAPISTWDSPNTPGSARPRVMTYIRKGCHLRYQARESLNHPDMLWTVVNGVAILNCYRQPHTPHVIQYVTHLLPPEVCLIGGDFNVRHESFEPTTTAANGGVELASWAANASMDYIGVPGQPTHCAGHVLDLTFSNIPFAQSAVDASMHSGSD
;
A
#
# COMPACT_ATOMS: atom_id res chain seq x y z
N MET A 1 54.42 37.61 22.98
CA MET A 1 53.03 37.99 22.66
C MET A 1 52.59 37.04 21.54
N LEU A 2 52.01 35.90 21.90
CA LEU A 2 51.62 34.83 20.96
C LEU A 2 50.15 35.00 20.59
N GLU A 3 49.86 35.15 19.30
CA GLU A 3 48.49 35.25 18.77
C GLU A 3 47.76 33.90 18.87
N HIS A 4 46.51 33.95 19.36
CA HIS A 4 45.60 32.82 19.41
C HIS A 4 44.89 32.62 18.05
N PRO A 5 44.69 31.39 17.58
CA PRO A 5 43.90 31.13 16.37
C PRO A 5 42.39 31.30 16.64
N ARG A 6 41.71 32.00 15.73
CA ARG A 6 40.24 32.20 15.75
C ARG A 6 39.54 30.90 15.37
N ASN A 7 38.67 30.41 16.24
CA ASN A 7 37.72 29.33 15.95
C ASN A 7 36.75 29.78 14.84
N ILE A 8 36.69 29.02 13.74
CA ILE A 8 35.65 29.10 12.73
C ILE A 8 34.44 28.31 13.26
N PRO A 9 33.24 28.91 13.39
CA PRO A 9 32.07 28.14 13.79
C PRO A 9 31.70 27.16 12.68
N ALA A 10 31.47 25.90 13.06
CA ALA A 10 30.94 24.88 12.16
C ALA A 10 29.55 25.31 11.65
N ASP A 11 29.42 25.35 10.33
CA ASP A 11 28.19 25.55 9.58
C ASP A 11 27.17 24.46 9.95
N THR A 12 26.37 24.74 10.98
CA THR A 12 25.16 23.97 11.30
C THR A 12 24.11 24.37 10.29
N ARG A 13 24.21 23.78 9.08
CA ARG A 13 23.11 23.75 8.12
C ARG A 13 21.93 23.05 8.78
N HIS A 14 21.07 23.83 9.44
CA HIS A 14 19.68 23.48 9.62
C HIS A 14 19.14 23.14 8.23
N ARG A 15 18.98 21.84 7.94
CA ARG A 15 18.16 21.38 6.82
C ARG A 15 16.78 21.99 7.05
N GLN A 16 16.46 23.05 6.32
CA GLN A 16 15.08 23.48 6.21
C GLN A 16 14.28 22.29 5.69
N PRO A 17 13.13 21.95 6.31
CA PRO A 17 12.25 20.96 5.75
C PRO A 17 11.88 21.43 4.34
N SER A 18 12.13 20.59 3.36
CA SER A 18 11.68 20.81 1.99
C SER A 18 10.17 21.11 2.03
N PRO A 19 9.69 22.06 1.21
CA PRO A 19 8.25 22.29 1.09
C PRO A 19 7.55 20.96 0.78
N PRO A 20 6.33 20.73 1.30
CA PRO A 20 5.62 19.49 1.02
C PRO A 20 5.51 19.33 -0.48
N SER A 21 6.05 18.24 -1.03
CA SER A 21 5.80 17.89 -2.41
C SER A 21 4.30 17.75 -2.59
N ASN A 22 3.76 18.28 -3.68
CA ASN A 22 2.36 18.00 -4.09
C ASN A 22 2.15 16.52 -4.50
N GLN A 23 3.15 15.68 -4.26
CA GLN A 23 3.24 14.28 -4.64
C GLN A 23 3.01 13.43 -3.39
N LEU A 24 2.09 12.47 -3.50
CA LEU A 24 1.79 11.50 -2.45
C LEU A 24 2.56 10.21 -2.74
N HIS A 25 3.39 9.73 -1.80
CA HIS A 25 4.03 8.43 -1.93
C HIS A 25 3.24 7.34 -1.21
N VAL A 26 2.99 6.26 -1.93
CA VAL A 26 2.26 5.09 -1.43
C VAL A 26 3.16 3.86 -1.56
N CYS A 27 3.26 3.08 -0.49
CA CYS A 27 3.93 1.79 -0.45
C CYS A 27 2.89 0.67 -0.39
N TRP A 28 3.08 -0.38 -1.19
CA TRP A 28 2.31 -1.62 -1.12
C TRP A 28 3.25 -2.73 -0.63
N ALA A 29 2.81 -3.55 0.32
CA ALA A 29 3.62 -4.66 0.82
C ALA A 29 2.76 -5.78 1.42
N ASN A 30 2.89 -6.99 0.88
CA ASN A 30 2.42 -8.20 1.52
C ASN A 30 3.45 -8.63 2.58
N VAL A 31 3.03 -8.66 3.86
CA VAL A 31 3.95 -8.96 4.98
C VAL A 31 3.78 -10.39 5.49
N GLY A 32 3.06 -11.26 4.78
CA GLY A 32 2.97 -12.69 5.07
C GLY A 32 2.56 -13.02 6.51
N ARG A 33 1.77 -12.14 7.15
CA ARG A 33 1.36 -12.21 8.56
C ARG A 33 2.51 -12.18 9.56
N SER A 34 3.72 -11.83 9.13
CA SER A 34 4.94 -11.79 9.93
C SER A 34 5.02 -10.47 10.70
N SER A 35 5.02 -10.52 12.03
CA SER A 35 5.22 -9.32 12.85
C SER A 35 6.56 -8.62 12.56
N PRO A 36 7.69 -9.33 12.40
CA PRO A 36 8.95 -8.71 12.01
C PRO A 36 8.89 -7.96 10.69
N TRP A 37 8.42 -8.59 9.60
CA TRP A 37 8.35 -7.96 8.28
C TRP A 37 7.41 -6.76 8.27
N HIS A 38 6.30 -6.89 9.00
CA HIS A 38 5.33 -5.81 9.17
C HIS A 38 5.95 -4.57 9.88
N ILE A 39 6.78 -4.77 10.90
CA ILE A 39 7.48 -3.67 11.57
C ILE A 39 8.56 -3.08 10.65
N THR A 40 9.33 -3.92 9.94
CA THR A 40 10.39 -3.50 9.02
C THR A 40 9.86 -2.59 7.90
N ILE A 41 8.93 -3.11 7.07
CA ILE A 41 7.68 -2.42 6.77
C ILE A 41 7.59 -0.91 7.05
N LEU A 42 6.97 -0.66 8.20
CA LEU A 42 6.62 0.65 8.71
C LEU A 42 7.85 1.50 9.04
N GLU A 43 8.92 0.91 9.59
CA GLU A 43 10.15 1.64 9.89
C GLU A 43 10.81 2.18 8.63
N THR A 44 11.02 1.32 7.63
CA THR A 44 11.65 1.71 6.35
C THR A 44 10.81 2.76 5.62
N ALA A 45 9.49 2.57 5.59
CA ALA A 45 8.56 3.55 5.04
C ALA A 45 8.65 4.91 5.78
N PHE A 46 8.75 4.89 7.11
CA PHE A 46 8.89 6.10 7.91
C PHE A 46 10.18 6.85 7.58
N GLN A 47 11.31 6.14 7.50
CA GLN A 47 12.63 6.69 7.19
C GLN A 47 12.69 7.32 5.80
N LYS A 48 12.00 6.71 4.82
CA LYS A 48 11.90 7.22 3.44
C LYS A 48 10.84 8.30 3.25
N GLY A 49 10.09 8.64 4.29
CA GLY A 49 9.07 9.68 4.24
C GLY A 49 7.79 9.28 3.50
N ILE A 50 7.53 7.97 3.34
CA ILE A 50 6.32 7.47 2.70
C ILE A 50 5.08 7.86 3.51
N GLU A 51 4.10 8.47 2.85
CA GLU A 51 2.89 8.99 3.48
C GLU A 51 1.82 7.93 3.72
N VAL A 52 1.68 6.94 2.83
CA VAL A 52 0.68 5.87 2.95
C VAL A 52 1.34 4.50 2.75
N VAL A 53 1.09 3.57 3.67
CA VAL A 53 1.54 2.16 3.55
C VAL A 53 0.31 1.26 3.53
N CYS A 54 0.08 0.61 2.39
CA CYS A 54 -0.95 -0.38 2.16
C CYS A 54 -0.37 -1.77 2.39
N VAL A 55 -0.68 -2.37 3.55
CA VAL A 55 -0.21 -3.70 3.94
C VAL A 55 -1.24 -4.76 3.56
N GLN A 56 -0.79 -5.84 2.92
CA GLN A 56 -1.54 -7.09 2.74
C GLN A 56 -1.02 -8.14 3.73
N GLU A 57 -1.91 -9.06 4.12
CA GLU A 57 -1.67 -10.07 5.14
C GLU A 57 -1.03 -9.51 6.43
N PRO A 58 -1.63 -8.50 7.08
CA PRO A 58 -1.06 -7.94 8.29
C PRO A 58 -0.94 -8.99 9.41
N PHE A 59 0.12 -8.86 10.21
CA PHE A 59 0.17 -9.53 11.51
C PHE A 59 -0.99 -9.02 12.39
N THR A 60 -1.69 -9.94 13.06
CA THR A 60 -2.77 -9.61 14.00
C THR A 60 -2.65 -10.49 15.24
N CYS A 61 -2.96 -9.95 16.41
CA CYS A 61 -3.00 -10.71 17.67
C CYS A 61 -4.20 -10.30 18.55
N ALA A 62 -4.32 -10.95 19.70
CA ALA A 62 -5.43 -10.78 20.64
C ALA A 62 -5.64 -9.30 21.06
N ASN A 63 -6.88 -8.97 21.42
CA ASN A 63 -7.42 -7.64 21.70
C ASN A 63 -7.46 -6.74 20.46
N SER A 64 -7.74 -7.33 19.30
CA SER A 64 -7.72 -6.68 17.98
C SER A 64 -6.48 -5.79 17.78
N ARG A 65 -5.30 -6.36 18.05
CA ARG A 65 -4.01 -5.67 17.93
C ARG A 65 -3.25 -6.10 16.68
N THR A 66 -2.32 -5.25 16.25
CA THR A 66 -1.46 -5.44 15.09
C THR A 66 -0.08 -4.79 15.34
N SER A 67 0.87 -4.99 14.43
CA SER A 67 2.13 -4.25 14.45
C SER A 67 1.85 -2.78 14.14
N THR A 68 2.46 -1.87 14.90
CA THR A 68 2.26 -0.44 14.72
C THR A 68 3.60 0.28 14.75
N HIS A 69 3.61 1.52 14.28
CA HIS A 69 4.76 2.41 14.35
C HIS A 69 4.29 3.79 14.84
N PRO A 70 5.00 4.45 15.77
CA PRO A 70 4.55 5.70 16.38
C PRO A 70 4.30 6.82 15.35
N GLY A 71 5.02 6.81 14.24
CA GLY A 71 4.87 7.74 13.12
C GLY A 71 3.66 7.50 12.22
N PHE A 72 2.86 6.45 12.43
CA PHE A 72 1.69 6.13 11.61
C PHE A 72 0.42 5.98 12.45
N THR A 73 -0.71 6.33 11.86
CA THR A 73 -2.05 5.92 12.29
C THR A 73 -2.50 4.79 11.37
N HIS A 74 -3.05 3.70 11.91
CA HIS A 74 -3.51 2.58 11.09
C HIS A 74 -5.04 2.55 11.01
N LEU A 75 -5.53 2.03 9.88
CA LEU A 75 -6.92 1.78 9.59
C LEU A 75 -7.07 0.31 9.22
N ALA A 76 -8.10 -0.33 9.74
CA ALA A 76 -8.46 -1.71 9.44
C ALA A 76 -9.90 -1.74 8.90
N PRO A 77 -10.22 -2.62 7.93
CA PRO A 77 -11.58 -2.72 7.37
C PRO A 77 -12.61 -3.24 8.38
N ILE A 78 -12.14 -4.04 9.33
CA ILE A 78 -12.91 -4.65 10.42
C ILE A 78 -12.13 -4.33 11.69
N SER A 79 -12.78 -3.89 12.76
CA SER A 79 -12.14 -3.48 14.02
C SER A 79 -12.27 -4.51 15.16
N THR A 80 -13.13 -5.51 15.00
CA THR A 80 -13.43 -6.54 16.01
C THR A 80 -13.03 -7.92 15.49
N TRP A 81 -11.74 -8.16 15.26
CA TRP A 81 -11.26 -9.36 14.56
C TRP A 81 -10.79 -10.51 15.45
N ASP A 82 -10.88 -10.32 16.75
CA ASP A 82 -10.53 -11.28 17.78
C ASP A 82 -11.74 -11.75 18.61
N SER A 83 -12.94 -11.41 18.15
CA SER A 83 -14.21 -11.69 18.84
C SER A 83 -15.09 -12.61 17.98
N PRO A 84 -14.79 -13.93 17.92
CA PRO A 84 -15.40 -14.86 16.96
C PRO A 84 -16.93 -14.96 17.05
N ASN A 85 -17.52 -14.61 18.20
CA ASN A 85 -18.97 -14.60 18.41
C ASN A 85 -19.64 -13.28 17.98
N THR A 86 -18.88 -12.29 17.51
CA THR A 86 -19.40 -11.00 17.04
C THR A 86 -19.71 -11.11 15.54
N PRO A 87 -20.96 -10.89 15.09
CA PRO A 87 -21.27 -10.83 13.67
C PRO A 87 -20.39 -9.80 12.95
N GLY A 88 -19.78 -10.18 11.83
CA GLY A 88 -18.83 -9.34 11.11
C GLY A 88 -17.38 -9.39 11.64
N SER A 89 -17.10 -10.16 12.70
CA SER A 89 -15.73 -10.46 13.11
C SER A 89 -15.04 -11.32 12.04
N ALA A 90 -14.07 -10.73 11.35
CA ALA A 90 -13.14 -11.47 10.51
C ALA A 90 -11.75 -10.85 10.64
N ARG A 91 -10.73 -11.71 10.56
CA ARG A 91 -9.33 -11.28 10.53
C ARG A 91 -9.07 -10.40 9.30
N PRO A 92 -8.61 -9.15 9.46
CA PRO A 92 -8.20 -8.32 8.35
C PRO A 92 -7.08 -8.99 7.58
N ARG A 93 -7.19 -8.95 6.26
CA ARG A 93 -6.15 -9.33 5.31
C ARG A 93 -5.54 -8.12 4.61
N VAL A 94 -6.08 -6.92 4.87
CA VAL A 94 -5.46 -5.64 4.52
C VAL A 94 -5.52 -4.66 5.70
N MET A 95 -4.52 -3.79 5.80
CA MET A 95 -4.52 -2.61 6.67
C MET A 95 -3.83 -1.45 5.94
N THR A 96 -4.24 -0.22 6.24
CA THR A 96 -3.62 0.99 5.67
C THR A 96 -3.07 1.86 6.78
N TYR A 97 -1.81 2.25 6.67
CA TYR A 97 -1.10 3.11 7.62
C TYR A 97 -0.87 4.47 6.97
N ILE A 98 -1.24 5.53 7.68
CA ILE A 98 -1.16 6.91 7.21
C ILE A 98 -0.19 7.65 8.13
N ARG A 99 0.82 8.27 7.53
CA ARG A 99 1.88 8.97 8.27
C ARG A 99 1.27 10.10 9.08
N LYS A 100 1.71 10.27 10.32
CA LYS A 100 1.28 11.39 11.16
C LYS A 100 2.03 12.65 10.73
N GLY A 101 1.29 13.74 10.50
CA GLY A 101 1.86 15.03 10.13
C GLY A 101 0.76 16.05 9.79
N CYS A 102 1.06 17.34 9.92
CA CYS A 102 0.08 18.42 9.76
C CYS A 102 -0.40 18.67 8.32
N HIS A 103 0.23 18.05 7.32
CA HIS A 103 -0.10 18.26 5.91
C HIS A 103 -0.98 17.16 5.31
N LEU A 104 -1.20 16.04 6.01
CA LEU A 104 -2.03 14.93 5.54
C LEU A 104 -3.44 15.05 6.12
N ARG A 105 -4.42 15.14 5.22
CA ARG A 105 -5.84 14.99 5.56
C ARG A 105 -6.29 13.64 5.06
N TYR A 106 -6.86 12.84 5.95
CA TYR A 106 -7.39 11.54 5.57
C TYR A 106 -8.79 11.30 6.10
N GLN A 107 -9.53 10.47 5.38
CA GLN A 107 -10.84 9.98 5.75
C GLN A 107 -10.94 8.51 5.34
N ALA A 108 -11.42 7.66 6.25
CA ALA A 108 -11.87 6.32 5.85
C ALA A 108 -13.18 6.48 5.06
N ARG A 109 -13.30 5.83 3.89
CA ARG A 109 -14.60 5.73 3.23
C ARG A 109 -15.50 4.79 4.03
N GLU A 110 -16.79 4.75 3.69
CA GLU A 110 -17.69 3.74 4.22
C GLU A 110 -17.04 2.36 4.09
N SER A 111 -16.96 1.65 5.22
CA SER A 111 -16.32 0.34 5.24
C SER A 111 -17.12 -0.61 4.37
N LEU A 112 -16.44 -1.33 3.49
CA LEU A 112 -17.01 -2.46 2.75
C LEU A 112 -17.35 -3.63 3.69
N ASN A 113 -16.95 -3.53 4.96
CA ASN A 113 -17.02 -4.59 5.96
C ASN A 113 -16.45 -5.93 5.43
N HIS A 114 -15.36 -5.83 4.66
CA HIS A 114 -14.73 -6.94 3.97
C HIS A 114 -13.26 -7.03 4.35
N PRO A 115 -12.75 -8.19 4.81
CA PRO A 115 -11.39 -8.30 5.33
C PRO A 115 -10.28 -8.03 4.30
N ASP A 116 -10.61 -8.11 3.01
CA ASP A 116 -9.66 -8.01 1.89
C ASP A 116 -9.54 -6.65 1.24
N MET A 117 -10.44 -5.73 1.57
CA MET A 117 -10.58 -4.49 0.84
C MET A 117 -10.77 -3.35 1.81
N LEU A 118 -9.89 -2.35 1.71
CA LEU A 118 -9.96 -1.16 2.54
C LEU A 118 -9.79 0.09 1.67
N TRP A 119 -10.84 0.90 1.63
CA TRP A 119 -10.79 2.23 1.05
C TRP A 119 -10.31 3.27 2.06
N THR A 120 -9.42 4.13 1.61
CA THR A 120 -9.01 5.36 2.31
C THR A 120 -9.02 6.52 1.32
N VAL A 121 -9.20 7.74 1.81
CA VAL A 121 -8.98 8.97 1.02
C VAL A 121 -7.90 9.75 1.73
N VAL A 122 -6.81 10.07 1.02
CA VAL A 122 -5.69 10.86 1.56
C VAL A 122 -5.42 12.01 0.61
N ASN A 123 -5.53 13.24 1.12
CA ASN A 123 -5.38 14.47 0.32
C ASN A 123 -6.24 14.49 -0.97
N GLY A 124 -7.45 13.92 -0.91
CA GLY A 124 -8.37 13.83 -2.04
C GLY A 124 -8.14 12.65 -2.99
N VAL A 125 -7.06 11.88 -2.80
CA VAL A 125 -6.77 10.66 -3.56
C VAL A 125 -7.46 9.47 -2.88
N ALA A 126 -8.36 8.80 -3.59
CA ALA A 126 -8.97 7.56 -3.10
C ALA A 126 -8.01 6.38 -3.32
N ILE A 127 -7.73 5.60 -2.28
CA ILE A 127 -6.80 4.48 -2.31
C ILE A 127 -7.54 3.22 -1.84
N LEU A 128 -7.63 2.22 -2.71
CA LEU A 128 -8.16 0.90 -2.39
C LEU A 128 -7.00 -0.07 -2.21
N ASN A 129 -6.85 -0.57 -0.98
CA ASN A 129 -5.95 -1.67 -0.65
C ASN A 129 -6.68 -3.01 -0.79
N CYS A 130 -6.19 -3.86 -1.69
CA CYS A 130 -6.73 -5.16 -2.02
C CYS A 130 -5.78 -6.29 -1.60
N TYR A 131 -6.35 -7.37 -1.07
CA TYR A 131 -5.69 -8.68 -1.01
C TYR A 131 -6.65 -9.75 -1.52
N ARG A 132 -6.39 -10.28 -2.72
CA ARG A 132 -7.19 -11.37 -3.24
C ARG A 132 -6.56 -12.71 -2.83
N GLN A 133 -7.24 -13.42 -1.94
CA GLN A 133 -6.89 -14.83 -1.67
C GLN A 133 -6.92 -15.64 -2.97
N PRO A 134 -5.96 -16.56 -3.17
CA PRO A 134 -6.01 -17.53 -4.24
C PRO A 134 -7.38 -18.23 -4.30
N HIS A 135 -7.92 -18.38 -5.51
CA HIS A 135 -9.19 -19.06 -5.79
C HIS A 135 -10.46 -18.40 -5.21
N THR A 136 -10.38 -17.18 -4.67
CA THR A 136 -11.56 -16.43 -4.24
C THR A 136 -12.00 -15.39 -5.29
N PRO A 137 -13.31 -15.26 -5.58
CA PRO A 137 -13.77 -14.36 -6.62
C PRO A 137 -14.06 -12.94 -6.11
N HIS A 138 -14.28 -12.73 -4.81
CA HIS A 138 -14.89 -11.50 -4.27
C HIS A 138 -14.14 -10.21 -4.60
N VAL A 139 -12.80 -10.19 -4.48
CA VAL A 139 -12.01 -8.98 -4.79
C VAL A 139 -12.02 -8.68 -6.27
N ILE A 140 -11.86 -9.70 -7.13
CA ILE A 140 -11.92 -9.52 -8.59
C ILE A 140 -13.30 -9.05 -9.00
N GLN A 141 -14.37 -9.69 -8.51
CA GLN A 141 -15.74 -9.28 -8.80
C GLN A 141 -16.00 -7.84 -8.35
N TYR A 142 -15.56 -7.45 -7.15
CA TYR A 142 -15.72 -6.07 -6.69
C TYR A 142 -15.00 -5.08 -7.61
N VAL A 143 -13.72 -5.32 -7.89
CA VAL A 143 -12.90 -4.41 -8.71
C VAL A 143 -13.43 -4.34 -10.14
N THR A 144 -13.79 -5.46 -10.77
CA THR A 144 -14.22 -5.47 -12.18
C THR A 144 -15.60 -4.86 -12.42
N HIS A 145 -16.41 -4.65 -11.36
CA HIS A 145 -17.68 -3.94 -11.42
C HIS A 145 -17.59 -2.51 -10.86
N LEU A 146 -16.41 -2.09 -10.41
CA LEU A 146 -16.22 -0.79 -9.81
C LEU A 146 -16.22 0.30 -10.90
N LEU A 147 -17.03 1.34 -10.67
CA LEU A 147 -16.82 2.65 -11.28
C LEU A 147 -15.77 3.39 -10.44
N PRO A 148 -14.54 3.60 -10.95
CA PRO A 148 -13.47 4.17 -10.15
C PRO A 148 -13.77 5.63 -9.79
N PRO A 149 -13.37 6.11 -8.59
CA PRO A 149 -13.38 7.54 -8.28
C PRO A 149 -12.50 8.34 -9.24
N GLU A 150 -12.79 9.63 -9.44
CA GLU A 150 -12.08 10.50 -10.40
C GLU A 150 -10.56 10.57 -10.20
N VAL A 151 -10.08 10.45 -8.96
CA VAL A 151 -8.66 10.50 -8.59
C VAL A 151 -8.39 9.34 -7.64
N CYS A 152 -7.88 8.23 -8.17
CA CYS A 152 -7.69 7.03 -7.35
C CYS A 152 -6.49 6.15 -7.71
N LEU A 153 -6.07 5.39 -6.70
CA LEU A 153 -5.14 4.28 -6.77
C LEU A 153 -5.86 3.02 -6.31
N ILE A 154 -5.75 1.94 -7.07
CA ILE A 154 -6.29 0.63 -6.71
C ILE A 154 -5.16 -0.37 -6.80
N GLY A 155 -4.76 -0.97 -5.68
CA GLY A 155 -3.58 -1.81 -5.67
C GLY A 155 -3.49 -2.80 -4.52
N GLY A 156 -2.46 -3.64 -4.59
CA GLY A 156 -2.16 -4.68 -3.63
C GLY A 156 -1.90 -6.02 -4.31
N ASP A 157 -1.99 -7.11 -3.55
CA ASP A 157 -1.75 -8.45 -4.05
C ASP A 157 -3.04 -9.02 -4.66
N PHE A 158 -3.05 -9.11 -5.99
CA PHE A 158 -4.18 -9.60 -6.76
C PHE A 158 -4.11 -11.10 -7.04
N ASN A 159 -2.98 -11.79 -6.85
CA ASN A 159 -2.83 -13.21 -7.20
C ASN A 159 -3.39 -13.58 -8.60
N VAL A 160 -3.28 -12.66 -9.57
CA VAL A 160 -3.72 -12.84 -10.96
C VAL A 160 -2.53 -12.95 -11.90
N ARG A 161 -2.77 -13.44 -13.12
CA ARG A 161 -1.79 -13.40 -14.21
C ARG A 161 -2.44 -12.90 -15.47
N HIS A 162 -1.78 -12.00 -16.19
CA HIS A 162 -2.18 -11.50 -17.50
C HIS A 162 -0.96 -10.91 -18.22
N GLU A 163 -0.91 -11.03 -19.55
CA GLU A 163 0.24 -10.58 -20.35
C GLU A 163 0.49 -9.07 -20.28
N SER A 164 -0.54 -8.27 -19.97
CA SER A 164 -0.42 -6.83 -19.77
C SER A 164 0.42 -6.44 -18.55
N PHE A 165 0.56 -7.34 -17.57
CA PHE A 165 1.31 -7.11 -16.33
C PHE A 165 2.58 -7.96 -16.27
N GLU A 166 2.50 -9.20 -16.74
CA GLU A 166 3.60 -10.17 -16.83
C GLU A 166 3.67 -10.70 -18.28
N PRO A 167 4.50 -10.09 -19.15
CA PRO A 167 4.58 -10.48 -20.56
C PRO A 167 4.85 -11.98 -20.74
N THR A 168 4.24 -12.57 -21.75
CA THR A 168 4.33 -14.01 -22.11
C THR A 168 3.64 -14.99 -21.13
N THR A 169 3.07 -14.50 -20.02
CA THR A 169 2.31 -15.34 -19.10
C THR A 169 0.98 -15.79 -19.69
N THR A 170 0.49 -16.97 -19.29
CA THR A 170 -0.88 -17.38 -19.59
C THR A 170 -1.82 -16.77 -18.56
N ALA A 171 -2.88 -16.10 -19.04
CA ALA A 171 -3.84 -15.47 -18.15
C ALA A 171 -4.48 -16.49 -17.20
N ALA A 172 -4.63 -16.11 -15.93
CA ALA A 172 -5.20 -16.97 -14.90
C ALA A 172 -5.88 -16.14 -13.82
N ASN A 173 -6.74 -16.80 -13.02
CA ASN A 173 -7.23 -16.28 -11.75
C ASN A 173 -8.05 -14.97 -11.83
N GLY A 174 -8.63 -14.64 -12.99
CA GLY A 174 -9.36 -13.40 -13.20
C GLY A 174 -8.55 -12.31 -13.92
N GLY A 175 -7.37 -12.64 -14.45
CA GLY A 175 -6.49 -11.67 -15.09
C GLY A 175 -7.07 -11.04 -16.37
N VAL A 176 -7.86 -11.79 -17.15
CA VAL A 176 -8.52 -11.26 -18.35
C VAL A 176 -9.58 -10.23 -17.96
N GLU A 177 -10.37 -10.56 -16.93
CA GLU A 177 -11.43 -9.70 -16.40
C GLU A 177 -10.85 -8.42 -15.80
N LEU A 178 -9.75 -8.53 -15.04
CA LEU A 178 -9.06 -7.38 -14.47
C LEU A 178 -8.45 -6.47 -15.55
N ALA A 179 -7.78 -7.05 -16.55
CA ALA A 179 -7.22 -6.29 -17.66
C ALA A 179 -8.31 -5.59 -18.51
N SER A 180 -9.43 -6.29 -18.76
CA SER A 180 -10.57 -5.73 -19.48
C SER A 180 -11.23 -4.58 -18.69
N TRP A 181 -11.40 -4.75 -17.38
CA TRP A 181 -11.88 -3.68 -16.52
C TRP A 181 -10.94 -2.47 -16.54
N ALA A 182 -9.62 -2.70 -16.39
CA ALA A 182 -8.62 -1.63 -16.39
C ALA A 182 -8.72 -0.78 -17.66
N ALA A 183 -8.78 -1.42 -18.83
CA ALA A 183 -8.96 -0.74 -20.11
C ALA A 183 -10.28 0.02 -20.21
N ASN A 184 -11.41 -0.61 -19.84
CA ASN A 184 -12.75 -0.02 -19.95
C ASN A 184 -12.98 1.13 -18.96
N ALA A 185 -12.36 1.06 -17.79
CA ALA A 185 -12.50 2.04 -16.71
C ALA A 185 -11.45 3.16 -16.78
N SER A 186 -10.57 3.15 -17.79
CA SER A 186 -9.43 4.09 -17.92
C SER A 186 -8.55 4.10 -16.66
N MET A 187 -8.29 2.90 -16.13
CA MET A 187 -7.42 2.65 -14.98
C MET A 187 -6.13 2.02 -15.49
N ASP A 188 -5.11 2.85 -15.72
CA ASP A 188 -3.83 2.39 -16.26
C ASP A 188 -3.11 1.51 -15.25
N TYR A 189 -2.55 0.38 -15.69
CA TYR A 189 -1.54 -0.32 -14.90
C TYR A 189 -0.28 0.55 -14.85
N ILE A 190 0.08 0.99 -13.64
CA ILE A 190 1.19 1.94 -13.44
C ILE A 190 2.48 1.27 -12.94
N GLY A 191 2.48 -0.06 -12.81
CA GLY A 191 3.68 -0.84 -12.50
C GLY A 191 4.58 -1.04 -13.73
N VAL A 192 5.77 -1.60 -13.52
CA VAL A 192 6.66 -1.99 -14.62
C VAL A 192 6.28 -3.40 -15.11
N PRO A 193 5.84 -3.59 -16.37
CA PRO A 193 5.49 -4.91 -16.86
C PRO A 193 6.65 -5.89 -16.78
N GLY A 194 6.38 -7.09 -16.24
CA GLY A 194 7.37 -8.16 -16.07
C GLY A 194 8.37 -7.94 -14.93
N GLN A 195 8.29 -6.84 -14.17
CA GLN A 195 9.11 -6.67 -12.97
C GLN A 195 8.55 -7.56 -11.84
N PRO A 196 9.27 -8.59 -11.38
CA PRO A 196 8.76 -9.49 -10.35
C PRO A 196 8.47 -8.76 -9.04
N THR A 197 7.32 -9.05 -8.46
CA THR A 197 6.92 -8.55 -7.12
C THR A 197 6.94 -9.64 -6.07
N HIS A 198 7.18 -10.89 -6.50
CA HIS A 198 7.24 -12.07 -5.66
C HIS A 198 8.52 -12.88 -5.96
N CYS A 199 9.12 -13.50 -4.95
CA CYS A 199 10.38 -14.25 -5.04
C CYS A 199 10.41 -15.35 -6.11
N ALA A 200 9.24 -15.91 -6.47
CA ALA A 200 9.09 -16.90 -7.55
C ALA A 200 9.17 -16.32 -8.97
N GLY A 201 9.37 -15.01 -9.13
CA GLY A 201 9.52 -14.36 -10.43
C GLY A 201 8.22 -13.85 -11.06
N HIS A 202 7.10 -13.87 -10.33
CA HIS A 202 5.79 -13.46 -10.83
C HIS A 202 5.46 -12.00 -10.51
N VAL A 203 4.54 -11.41 -11.29
CA VAL A 203 3.97 -10.07 -11.05
C VAL A 203 2.57 -10.23 -10.47
N LEU A 204 2.48 -10.31 -9.14
CA LEU A 204 1.22 -10.56 -8.43
C LEU A 204 0.67 -9.31 -7.73
N ASP A 205 1.56 -8.42 -7.35
CA ASP A 205 1.23 -7.12 -6.77
C ASP A 205 1.03 -6.11 -7.90
N LEU A 206 -0.20 -5.64 -8.03
CA LEU A 206 -0.59 -4.75 -9.12
C LEU A 206 -1.05 -3.41 -8.55
N THR A 207 -0.84 -2.35 -9.32
CA THR A 207 -1.38 -1.02 -9.00
C THR A 207 -1.93 -0.40 -10.26
N PHE A 208 -3.16 0.08 -10.16
CA PHE A 208 -3.88 0.76 -11.22
C PHE A 208 -4.22 2.19 -10.80
N SER A 209 -4.23 3.12 -11.73
CA SER A 209 -4.49 4.54 -11.47
C SER A 209 -5.12 5.24 -12.67
N ASN A 210 -6.00 6.20 -12.41
CA ASN A 210 -6.46 7.19 -13.39
C ASN A 210 -5.80 8.57 -13.19
N ILE A 211 -4.84 8.67 -12.28
CA ILE A 211 -4.07 9.89 -12.03
C ILE A 211 -2.97 10.02 -13.09
N PRO A 212 -2.92 11.11 -13.86
CA PRO A 212 -1.88 11.32 -14.87
C PRO A 212 -0.47 11.23 -14.27
N PHE A 213 0.42 10.55 -14.97
CA PHE A 213 1.84 10.37 -14.60
C PHE A 213 2.08 9.61 -13.29
N ALA A 214 1.07 8.96 -12.72
CA ALA A 214 1.28 8.04 -11.61
C ALA A 214 2.13 6.85 -12.07
N GLN A 215 3.07 6.43 -11.22
CA GLN A 215 3.99 5.33 -11.48
C GLN A 215 4.17 4.51 -10.20
N SER A 216 4.37 3.21 -10.37
CA SER A 216 4.69 2.26 -9.32
C SER A 216 5.87 1.41 -9.79
N ALA A 217 6.78 1.08 -8.88
CA ALA A 217 7.92 0.24 -9.16
C ALA A 217 8.37 -0.47 -7.88
N VAL A 218 9.03 -1.61 -8.04
CA VAL A 218 9.67 -2.31 -6.92
C VAL A 218 10.89 -1.51 -6.46
N ASP A 219 10.86 -1.04 -5.21
CA ASP A 219 12.02 -0.43 -4.54
C ASP A 219 12.73 -1.50 -3.69
N ALA A 220 13.87 -2.00 -4.18
CA ALA A 220 14.68 -3.00 -3.47
C ALA A 220 15.15 -2.52 -2.09
N SER A 221 15.27 -1.21 -1.88
CA SER A 221 15.66 -0.65 -0.57
C SER A 221 14.48 -0.54 0.41
N MET A 222 13.27 -0.91 -0.01
CA MET A 222 12.08 -1.08 0.84
C MET A 222 11.83 -2.55 1.22
N HIS A 223 12.73 -3.48 0.86
CA HIS A 223 12.55 -4.90 1.12
C HIS A 223 12.36 -5.21 2.61
N SER A 224 11.20 -5.75 2.97
CA SER A 224 10.81 -5.98 4.37
C SER A 224 11.36 -7.28 4.97
N GLY A 225 11.84 -8.18 4.11
CA GLY A 225 12.16 -9.57 4.43
C GLY A 225 11.07 -10.55 4.01
N SER A 226 9.91 -10.04 3.60
CA SER A 226 8.88 -10.79 2.86
C SER A 226 9.40 -11.22 1.48
N ASP A 227 8.78 -12.27 0.94
CA ASP A 227 8.94 -12.73 -0.44
C ASP A 227 8.58 -11.65 -1.48
#